data_AF-A0A1W6SS62-F1
#
_entry.id   AF-A0A1W6SS62-F1
#
_cell.length_a   1.000
_cell.length_b   1.000
_cell.length_c   1.000
_cell.angle_alpha   90.00
_cell.angle_beta   90.00
_cell.angle_gamma   90.00
#
_symmetry.space_group_name_H-M   'P 1'
#
loop_
_entity.id
_entity.type
_entity.pdbx_description
1 polymer ?
#
loop_
_entity_poly.entity_id
_entity_poly.type
_entity_poly.pdbx_seq_one_letter_code
_entity_poly.pdbx_strand_id
1 'polypeptide(L)'
;MANTVKPLFKWRKAMINSDLPATTKHVLLTLSCHMNEFGTSCFPSIDTLNKETSLSRQSIITHLQKSSESKWLNIKKRGLGGQQWKRNDYSISWPQGVDAVKEVDVLPNIQVTDLSEGGQSYKLKAVKEIDSSSSKYRSVNQAKKHNVKSHIPEWLPSYLWDAFKEHREKLKKPLTEHAEELTIRNLLSFKEKGFNPVTLLEEAIVKGWPTVYEPKNAIITQTKTQYVDDLGN
;
A
#
# COMPACT_ATOMS: atom_id res chain seq x y z
N MET A 1 -0.62 -7.48 -44.82
CA MET A 1 -0.73 -7.88 -43.40
C MET A 1 -1.27 -6.68 -42.64
N ALA A 2 -2.45 -6.79 -42.01
CA ALA A 2 -3.11 -5.64 -41.39
C ALA A 2 -2.23 -5.06 -40.27
N ASN A 3 -1.99 -3.75 -40.28
CA ASN A 3 -1.35 -3.02 -39.20
C ASN A 3 -2.18 -3.19 -37.92
N THR A 4 -1.87 -4.20 -37.12
CA THR A 4 -2.46 -4.44 -35.80
C THR A 4 -1.95 -3.36 -34.86
N VAL A 5 -2.65 -2.23 -34.85
CA VAL A 5 -2.46 -1.18 -33.87
C VAL A 5 -2.54 -1.81 -32.48
N LYS A 6 -1.44 -1.82 -31.73
CA LYS A 6 -1.38 -2.34 -30.35
C LYS A 6 -2.23 -1.45 -29.43
N PRO A 7 -3.46 -1.84 -29.07
CA PRO A 7 -4.39 -0.95 -28.39
C PRO A 7 -3.91 -0.61 -26.97
N LEU A 8 -3.18 -1.53 -26.32
CA LEU A 8 -2.63 -1.30 -24.99
C LEU A 8 -1.63 -0.14 -24.97
N PHE A 9 -0.78 -0.04 -26.00
CA PHE A 9 0.21 1.04 -26.08
C PHE A 9 -0.46 2.40 -26.25
N LYS A 10 -1.46 2.49 -27.15
CA LYS A 10 -2.27 3.70 -27.31
C LYS A 10 -2.99 4.08 -26.01
N TRP A 11 -3.60 3.10 -25.34
CA TRP A 11 -4.30 3.30 -24.08
C TRP A 11 -3.39 3.83 -22.97
N ARG A 12 -2.18 3.27 -22.80
CA ARG A 12 -1.19 3.76 -21.83
C ARG A 12 -0.83 5.22 -22.10
N LYS A 13 -0.58 5.58 -23.37
CA LYS A 13 -0.25 6.96 -23.75
C LYS A 13 -1.40 7.93 -23.44
N ALA A 14 -2.64 7.55 -23.78
CA ALA A 14 -3.82 8.35 -23.49
C ALA A 14 -4.03 8.52 -21.97
N MET A 15 -3.89 7.44 -21.19
CA MET A 15 -4.06 7.44 -19.74
C MET A 15 -2.99 8.29 -19.04
N ILE A 16 -1.73 8.26 -19.48
CA ILE A 16 -0.67 9.10 -18.90
C ILE A 16 -0.98 10.59 -19.06
N ASN A 17 -1.54 10.98 -20.21
CA ASN A 17 -1.90 12.36 -20.53
C ASN A 17 -3.28 12.79 -19.98
N SER A 18 -4.03 11.88 -19.35
CA SER A 18 -5.32 12.18 -18.75
C SER A 18 -5.20 12.93 -17.41
N ASP A 19 -6.31 13.45 -16.91
CA ASP A 19 -6.41 14.13 -15.60
C ASP A 19 -6.56 13.17 -14.40
N LEU A 20 -6.15 11.90 -14.57
CA LEU A 20 -6.19 10.93 -13.48
C LEU A 20 -5.17 11.26 -12.38
N PRO A 21 -5.49 11.01 -11.09
CA PRO A 21 -4.53 11.13 -10.00
C PRO A 21 -3.26 10.31 -10.25
N ALA A 22 -2.10 10.81 -9.81
CA ALA A 22 -0.80 10.15 -10.03
C ALA A 22 -0.78 8.69 -9.55
N THR A 23 -1.37 8.41 -8.39
CA THR A 23 -1.49 7.06 -7.84
C THR A 23 -2.43 6.17 -8.65
N THR A 24 -3.50 6.71 -9.23
CA THR A 24 -4.38 5.96 -10.17
C THR A 24 -3.60 5.59 -11.43
N LYS A 25 -2.84 6.52 -12.01
CA LYS A 25 -1.97 6.24 -13.16
C LYS A 25 -0.95 5.16 -12.84
N HIS A 26 -0.33 5.19 -11.66
CA HIS A 26 0.61 4.17 -11.21
C HIS A 26 -0.04 2.78 -11.12
N VAL A 27 -1.20 2.66 -10.47
CA VAL A 27 -1.93 1.38 -10.36
C VAL A 27 -2.28 0.82 -11.74
N LEU A 28 -2.76 1.68 -12.65
CA LEU A 28 -3.13 1.28 -14.00
C LEU A 28 -1.91 0.88 -14.86
N LEU A 29 -0.77 1.57 -14.71
CA LEU A 29 0.48 1.19 -15.36
C LEU A 29 0.96 -0.17 -14.89
N THR A 30 0.99 -0.41 -13.58
CA THR A 30 1.37 -1.70 -13.01
C THR A 30 0.42 -2.81 -13.49
N LEU A 31 -0.89 -2.57 -13.45
CA LEU A 31 -1.90 -3.51 -13.94
C LEU A 31 -1.71 -3.82 -15.44
N SER A 32 -1.32 -2.82 -16.24
CA SER A 32 -1.04 -3.01 -17.65
C SER A 32 0.16 -3.92 -17.93
N CYS A 33 1.08 -4.12 -16.98
CA CYS A 33 2.18 -5.08 -17.11
C CYS A 33 1.69 -6.54 -17.10
N HIS A 34 0.50 -6.79 -16.54
CA HIS A 34 -0.16 -8.11 -16.50
C HIS A 34 -1.09 -8.35 -17.69
N MET A 35 -1.27 -7.36 -18.57
CA MET A 35 -2.15 -7.47 -19.74
C MET A 35 -1.41 -8.00 -20.95
N ASN A 36 -2.14 -8.68 -21.84
CA ASN A 36 -1.62 -9.01 -23.17
C ASN A 36 -1.52 -7.75 -24.05
N GLU A 37 -0.90 -7.85 -25.23
CA GLU A 37 -0.70 -6.71 -26.15
C GLU A 37 -1.98 -6.00 -26.60
N PHE A 38 -3.12 -6.70 -26.52
CA PHE A 38 -4.44 -6.16 -26.83
C PHE A 38 -5.12 -5.48 -25.63
N GLY A 39 -4.50 -5.51 -24.45
CA GLY A 39 -5.09 -4.97 -23.23
C GLY A 39 -6.31 -5.76 -22.76
N THR A 40 -6.48 -6.99 -23.26
CA THR A 40 -7.62 -7.82 -22.91
C THR A 40 -7.29 -8.68 -21.69
N SER A 41 -8.26 -8.72 -20.77
CA SER A 41 -8.39 -9.66 -19.65
C SER A 41 -7.11 -9.99 -18.87
N CYS A 42 -6.83 -9.26 -17.80
CA CYS A 42 -5.82 -9.65 -16.80
C CYS A 42 -6.45 -9.90 -15.42
N PHE A 43 -5.83 -10.75 -14.61
CA PHE A 43 -6.38 -11.21 -13.31
C PHE A 43 -5.37 -11.16 -12.14
N PRO A 44 -4.55 -10.10 -12.00
CA PRO A 44 -3.72 -9.94 -10.80
C PRO A 44 -4.60 -9.83 -9.55
N SER A 45 -4.18 -10.44 -8.44
CA SER A 45 -4.85 -10.26 -7.16
C SER A 45 -4.54 -8.87 -6.59
N ILE A 46 -5.36 -8.41 -5.64
CA ILE A 46 -5.07 -7.15 -4.93
C ILE A 46 -3.75 -7.26 -4.15
N ASP A 47 -3.40 -8.44 -3.65
CA ASP A 47 -2.13 -8.68 -2.94
C ASP A 47 -0.93 -8.64 -3.90
N THR A 48 -1.08 -9.09 -5.15
CA THR A 48 -0.05 -8.92 -6.19
C THR A 48 0.17 -7.45 -6.49
N LEU A 49 -0.91 -6.70 -6.72
CA LEU A 49 -0.82 -5.25 -6.97
C LEU A 49 -0.24 -4.51 -5.75
N ASN A 50 -0.53 -4.95 -4.53
CA ASN A 50 0.04 -4.39 -3.30
C ASN A 50 1.56 -4.51 -3.28
N LYS A 51 2.09 -5.69 -3.58
CA LYS A 51 3.54 -5.95 -3.63
C LYS A 51 4.23 -5.11 -4.70
N GLU A 52 3.62 -4.97 -5.87
CA GLU A 52 4.25 -4.30 -7.01
C GLU A 52 4.16 -2.78 -6.94
N THR A 53 3.05 -2.25 -6.42
CA THR A 53 2.85 -0.80 -6.29
C THR A 53 3.35 -0.24 -4.96
N SER A 54 3.64 -1.11 -3.98
CA SER A 54 3.89 -0.72 -2.58
C SER A 54 2.76 0.11 -1.95
N LEU A 55 1.56 0.05 -2.52
CA LEU A 55 0.37 0.75 -2.01
C LEU A 55 -0.44 -0.16 -1.10
N SER A 56 -1.13 0.42 -0.12
CA SER A 56 -2.04 -0.32 0.74
C SER A 56 -3.18 -0.98 -0.07
N ARG A 57 -3.71 -2.09 0.45
CA ARG A 57 -4.87 -2.78 -0.14
C ARG A 57 -6.04 -1.82 -0.38
N GLN A 58 -6.33 -0.95 0.58
CA GLN A 58 -7.41 0.03 0.47
C GLN A 58 -7.13 1.06 -0.62
N SER A 59 -5.90 1.59 -0.71
CA SER A 59 -5.51 2.54 -1.74
C SER A 59 -5.71 1.94 -3.15
N ILE A 60 -5.32 0.69 -3.36
CA ILE A 60 -5.50 0.01 -4.64
C ILE A 60 -6.99 -0.13 -4.98
N ILE A 61 -7.81 -0.57 -4.03
CA ILE A 61 -9.26 -0.71 -4.23
C ILE A 61 -9.87 0.66 -4.60
N THR A 62 -9.56 1.71 -3.85
CA THR A 62 -10.04 3.07 -4.11
C THR A 62 -9.60 3.57 -5.48
N HIS A 63 -8.36 3.33 -5.90
CA HIS A 63 -7.86 3.79 -7.20
C HIS A 63 -8.42 2.97 -8.37
N LEU A 64 -8.64 1.66 -8.19
CA LEU A 64 -9.34 0.83 -9.17
C LEU A 64 -10.80 1.30 -9.34
N GLN A 65 -11.50 1.62 -8.26
CA GLN A 65 -12.85 2.20 -8.30
C GLN A 65 -12.86 3.53 -9.08
N LYS A 66 -11.97 4.48 -8.74
CA LYS A 66 -11.81 5.75 -9.47
C LYS A 66 -11.56 5.56 -10.96
N SER A 67 -10.71 4.59 -11.32
CA SER A 67 -10.42 4.30 -12.73
C SER A 67 -11.62 3.71 -13.49
N SER A 68 -12.47 2.95 -12.79
CA SER A 68 -13.69 2.39 -13.36
C SER A 68 -14.80 3.43 -13.50
N GLU A 69 -14.97 4.31 -12.50
CA GLU A 69 -15.86 5.48 -12.57
C GLU A 69 -15.49 6.40 -13.73
N SER A 70 -14.18 6.59 -13.94
CA SER A 70 -13.63 7.38 -15.04
C SER A 70 -13.61 6.61 -16.39
N LYS A 71 -14.18 5.40 -16.45
CA LYS A 71 -14.30 4.55 -17.64
C LYS A 71 -12.97 4.21 -18.33
N TRP A 72 -11.86 4.24 -17.61
CA TRP A 72 -10.55 3.78 -18.10
C TRP A 72 -10.36 2.28 -17.96
N LEU A 73 -11.09 1.65 -17.04
CA LEU A 73 -10.95 0.23 -16.72
C LEU A 73 -12.31 -0.44 -16.48
N ASN A 74 -12.52 -1.60 -17.08
CA ASN A 74 -13.64 -2.47 -16.79
C ASN A 74 -13.22 -3.54 -15.79
N ILE A 75 -13.99 -3.70 -14.71
CA ILE A 75 -13.73 -4.69 -13.65
C ILE A 75 -14.88 -5.68 -13.63
N LYS A 76 -14.62 -6.94 -13.97
CA LYS A 76 -15.58 -8.05 -13.90
C LYS A 76 -15.16 -9.04 -12.82
N LYS A 77 -16.11 -9.74 -12.21
CA LYS A 77 -15.81 -10.87 -11.32
C LYS A 77 -15.81 -12.14 -12.16
N ARG A 78 -14.69 -12.85 -12.19
CA ARG A 78 -14.56 -14.17 -12.83
C ARG A 78 -14.71 -15.26 -11.79
N GLY A 79 -15.61 -16.21 -12.06
CA GLY A 79 -15.75 -17.45 -11.30
C GLY A 79 -16.34 -18.54 -12.18
N LEU A 80 -15.73 -19.72 -12.21
CA LEU A 80 -16.40 -20.91 -12.73
C LEU A 80 -17.51 -21.30 -11.73
N GLY A 81 -18.68 -21.66 -12.25
CA GLY A 81 -19.81 -22.10 -11.43
C GLY A 81 -19.37 -23.17 -10.43
N GLY A 82 -19.67 -22.95 -9.14
CA GLY A 82 -19.38 -23.88 -8.05
C GLY A 82 -18.22 -23.52 -7.12
N GLN A 83 -17.31 -22.62 -7.49
CA GLN A 83 -16.21 -22.19 -6.60
C GLN A 83 -16.45 -20.80 -5.98
N GLN A 84 -16.28 -20.70 -4.66
CA GLN A 84 -16.54 -19.49 -3.86
C GLN A 84 -15.48 -18.38 -4.04
N TRP A 85 -14.34 -18.67 -4.69
CA TRP A 85 -13.27 -17.70 -4.87
C TRP A 85 -13.38 -16.99 -6.22
N LYS A 86 -14.03 -15.83 -6.22
CA LYS A 86 -14.16 -14.96 -7.39
C LYS A 86 -12.94 -14.04 -7.49
N ARG A 87 -12.14 -14.17 -8.56
CA ARG A 87 -11.06 -13.21 -8.87
C ARG A 87 -11.61 -12.06 -9.70
N ASN A 88 -10.97 -10.90 -9.60
CA ASN A 88 -11.27 -9.79 -10.51
C ASN A 88 -10.58 -10.03 -11.86
N ASP A 89 -11.29 -9.68 -12.91
CA ASP A 89 -10.86 -9.70 -14.29
C ASP A 89 -10.96 -8.27 -14.82
N TYR A 90 -9.82 -7.76 -15.29
CA TYR A 90 -9.66 -6.37 -15.68
C TYR A 90 -9.44 -6.30 -17.19
N SER A 91 -10.18 -5.43 -17.86
CA SER A 91 -9.95 -5.11 -19.27
C SER A 91 -9.89 -3.60 -19.47
N ILE A 92 -9.07 -3.16 -20.43
CA ILE A 92 -9.00 -1.73 -20.77
C ILE A 92 -10.37 -1.23 -21.23
N SER A 93 -10.64 0.04 -20.92
CA SER A 93 -11.81 0.77 -21.41
C SER A 93 -11.36 2.13 -21.93
N TRP A 94 -12.06 2.61 -22.96
CA TRP A 94 -11.90 3.95 -23.48
C TRP A 94 -13.00 4.83 -22.90
N PRO A 95 -12.67 5.89 -22.16
CA PRO A 95 -13.70 6.80 -21.69
C PRO A 95 -14.35 7.47 -22.89
N GLN A 96 -15.68 7.52 -22.89
CA GLN A 96 -16.44 8.23 -23.92
C GLN A 96 -15.94 9.68 -24.00
N GLY A 97 -15.36 10.08 -25.13
CA GLY A 97 -14.83 11.44 -25.36
C GLY A 97 -13.29 11.55 -25.45
N VAL A 98 -12.53 10.49 -25.20
CA VAL A 98 -11.06 10.50 -25.40
C VAL A 98 -10.68 10.11 -26.84
N ASP A 99 -11.63 9.58 -27.61
CA ASP A 99 -11.49 9.29 -29.04
C ASP A 99 -12.27 10.31 -29.89
N ALA A 100 -11.68 11.49 -30.08
CA ALA A 100 -11.87 12.29 -31.29
C ALA A 100 -10.73 13.32 -31.45
N VAL A 101 -9.49 12.95 -31.15
CA VAL A 101 -8.39 13.61 -31.89
C VAL A 101 -8.51 13.04 -33.30
N LYS A 102 -9.26 13.75 -34.15
CA LYS A 102 -9.27 13.52 -35.59
C LYS A 102 -7.82 13.38 -36.04
N GLU A 103 -7.52 12.34 -36.81
CA GLU A 103 -6.31 12.34 -37.63
C GLU A 103 -6.32 13.63 -38.46
N VAL A 104 -5.52 14.60 -38.07
CA VAL A 104 -5.20 15.78 -38.88
C VAL A 104 -3.71 16.03 -38.69
N ASP A 105 -2.91 15.33 -39.48
CA ASP A 105 -2.16 15.92 -40.59
C ASP A 105 -1.00 15.02 -41.02
N VAL A 106 -1.02 14.73 -42.30
CA VAL A 106 -0.06 13.95 -43.08
C VAL A 106 1.35 14.53 -42.91
N LEU A 107 2.29 13.72 -42.43
CA LEU A 107 3.70 13.91 -42.80
C LEU A 107 3.98 13.04 -44.03
N PRO A 108 4.65 13.58 -45.07
CA PRO A 108 4.73 12.94 -46.37
C PRO A 108 5.59 11.68 -46.30
N ASN A 109 4.99 10.58 -46.78
CA ASN A 109 5.61 9.40 -47.39
C ASN A 109 7.13 9.21 -47.13
N ILE A 110 7.49 8.62 -46.00
CA ILE A 110 8.80 7.96 -45.85
C ILE A 110 8.56 6.47 -46.01
N GLN A 111 8.95 5.94 -47.16
CA GLN A 111 8.95 4.49 -47.39
C GLN A 111 9.92 3.86 -46.41
N VAL A 112 9.40 3.01 -45.52
CA VAL A 112 10.21 2.26 -44.57
C VAL A 112 10.86 1.10 -45.33
N THR A 113 12.11 1.30 -45.74
CA THR A 113 13.01 0.18 -46.06
C THR A 113 13.44 -0.45 -44.74
N ASP A 114 13.20 -1.76 -44.62
CA ASP A 114 13.68 -2.62 -43.53
C ASP A 114 15.17 -2.38 -43.25
N LEU A 115 15.47 -1.72 -42.13
CA LEU A 115 16.80 -1.76 -41.53
C LEU A 115 16.67 -1.76 -40.01
N SER A 116 17.08 -2.90 -39.47
CA SER A 116 17.60 -3.12 -38.14
C SER A 116 18.52 -2.00 -37.65
N GLU A 117 18.66 -1.94 -36.32
CA GLU A 117 19.67 -1.22 -35.53
C GLU A 117 19.30 0.17 -34.98
N GLY A 118 19.53 0.32 -33.67
CA GLY A 118 20.05 1.56 -33.07
C GLY A 118 19.07 2.73 -32.90
N GLY A 119 18.69 3.01 -31.66
CA GLY A 119 17.78 4.10 -31.29
C GLY A 119 18.26 5.54 -31.57
N GLN A 120 17.41 6.53 -31.29
CA GLN A 120 17.78 7.96 -31.24
C GLN A 120 17.02 8.62 -30.08
N SER A 121 17.67 8.93 -28.96
CA SER A 121 18.52 10.10 -28.70
C SER A 121 17.78 11.41 -28.96
N TYR A 122 17.11 11.93 -27.92
CA TYR A 122 16.62 13.29 -27.92
C TYR A 122 17.81 14.24 -27.75
N LYS A 123 18.03 15.11 -28.74
CA LYS A 123 18.98 16.23 -28.70
C LYS A 123 18.74 17.05 -27.42
N LEU A 124 19.60 16.88 -26.41
CA LEU A 124 19.79 17.88 -25.36
C LEU A 124 21.03 18.70 -25.71
N LYS A 125 20.86 20.02 -25.74
CA LYS A 125 21.96 20.98 -25.80
C LYS A 125 22.89 20.73 -24.63
N ALA A 126 24.19 20.71 -24.95
CA ALA A 126 25.29 20.54 -24.02
C ALA A 126 25.20 21.49 -22.82
N VAL A 127 25.24 20.92 -21.62
CA VAL A 127 25.70 21.61 -20.41
C VAL A 127 26.95 20.85 -19.95
N LYS A 128 28.03 21.61 -19.78
CA LYS A 128 29.38 21.14 -19.47
C LYS A 128 29.47 20.56 -18.05
N GLU A 129 30.29 19.52 -17.97
CA GLU A 129 31.20 19.16 -16.88
C GLU A 129 30.58 18.68 -15.55
N ILE A 130 30.57 17.35 -15.49
CA ILE A 130 30.78 16.41 -14.40
C ILE A 130 31.52 17.01 -13.20
N ASP A 131 30.93 16.88 -12.02
CA ASP A 131 31.70 16.58 -10.82
C ASP A 131 31.06 15.45 -10.00
N SER A 132 31.89 14.46 -9.74
CA SER A 132 31.66 13.34 -8.86
C SER A 132 31.57 13.84 -7.43
N SER A 133 30.36 13.84 -6.87
CA SER A 133 30.20 13.82 -5.42
C SER A 133 29.08 12.86 -5.02
N SER A 134 29.53 11.63 -4.77
CA SER A 134 29.02 10.75 -3.73
C SER A 134 28.42 11.54 -2.55
N SER A 135 27.31 11.02 -2.02
CA SER A 135 26.75 11.35 -0.70
C SER A 135 26.19 12.77 -0.55
N LYS A 136 24.85 12.89 -0.55
CA LYS A 136 24.05 13.83 0.26
C LYS A 136 22.61 13.90 -0.27
N TYR A 137 21.76 12.92 0.06
CA TYR A 137 20.34 13.20 0.33
C TYR A 137 19.85 12.21 1.40
N ARG A 138 20.36 12.41 2.61
CA ARG A 138 19.67 12.05 3.85
C ARG A 138 18.56 13.08 4.07
N SER A 139 17.35 12.57 4.23
CA SER A 139 16.30 13.05 5.13
C SER A 139 15.99 14.55 5.20
N VAL A 140 14.82 14.96 4.70
CA VAL A 140 14.02 16.02 5.35
C VAL A 140 12.52 15.75 5.14
N ASN A 141 11.86 15.25 6.18
CA ASN A 141 10.59 15.77 6.69
C ASN A 141 10.14 14.95 7.91
N GLN A 142 10.84 15.19 9.02
CA GLN A 142 10.28 15.05 10.35
C GLN A 142 10.06 16.45 10.91
N ALA A 143 8.80 16.82 11.10
CA ALA A 143 8.42 17.93 11.97
C ALA A 143 7.06 17.59 12.60
N LYS A 144 7.11 16.90 13.74
CA LYS A 144 6.27 17.18 14.90
C LYS A 144 7.03 16.68 16.13
N LYS A 145 7.77 17.62 16.74
CA LYS A 145 8.34 17.49 18.08
C LYS A 145 7.18 17.37 19.07
N HIS A 146 7.09 16.23 19.75
CA HIS A 146 6.71 16.22 21.15
C HIS A 146 7.88 15.64 21.92
N ASN A 147 8.66 16.53 22.53
CA ASN A 147 9.60 16.19 23.58
C ASN A 147 8.79 16.08 24.88
N VAL A 148 8.48 14.86 25.29
CA VAL A 148 8.28 14.53 26.71
C VAL A 148 8.90 13.16 26.94
N LYS A 149 9.99 13.15 27.73
CA LYS A 149 10.60 11.97 28.29
C LYS A 149 9.59 11.24 29.18
N SER A 150 8.86 10.31 28.59
CA SER A 150 8.21 9.16 29.22
C SER A 150 7.37 8.49 28.13
N HIS A 151 7.97 7.60 27.34
CA HIS A 151 7.28 6.86 26.27
C HIS A 151 6.23 5.88 26.82
N ILE A 152 6.10 5.74 28.14
CA ILE A 152 5.13 4.88 28.79
C ILE A 152 3.92 5.74 29.16
N PRO A 153 2.73 5.48 28.58
CA PRO A 153 1.52 6.21 28.95
C PRO A 153 1.14 5.98 30.41
N GLU A 154 0.55 6.98 31.06
CA GLU A 154 0.12 6.93 32.47
C GLU A 154 -0.86 5.78 32.80
N TRP A 155 -1.61 5.31 31.81
CA TRP A 155 -2.53 4.17 31.96
C TRP A 155 -1.84 2.80 31.92
N LEU A 156 -0.54 2.75 31.64
CA LEU A 156 0.24 1.52 31.55
C LEU A 156 1.28 1.48 32.69
N PRO A 157 1.20 0.50 33.60
CA PRO A 157 2.19 0.39 34.67
C PRO A 157 3.60 0.16 34.11
N SER A 158 4.58 0.95 34.57
CA SER A 158 5.97 0.86 34.11
C SER A 158 6.56 -0.53 34.36
N TYR A 159 6.31 -1.12 35.53
CA TYR A 159 6.80 -2.46 35.87
C TYR A 159 6.34 -3.54 34.88
N LEU A 160 5.11 -3.43 34.36
CA LEU A 160 4.54 -4.41 33.43
C LEU A 160 5.13 -4.24 32.03
N TRP A 161 5.42 -2.99 31.65
CA TRP A 161 6.09 -2.68 30.41
C TRP A 161 7.53 -3.21 30.40
N ASP A 162 8.25 -3.05 31.51
CA ASP A 162 9.61 -3.58 31.67
C ASP A 162 9.61 -5.11 31.63
N ALA A 163 8.66 -5.76 32.31
CA ALA A 163 8.47 -7.22 32.23
C ALA A 163 8.22 -7.71 30.79
N PHE A 164 7.46 -6.97 29.99
CA PHE A 164 7.25 -7.29 28.58
C PHE A 164 8.52 -7.13 27.73
N LYS A 165 9.35 -6.12 28.02
CA LYS A 165 10.65 -5.94 27.36
C LYS A 165 11.60 -7.09 27.67
N GLU A 166 11.73 -7.47 28.93
CA GLU A 166 12.55 -8.62 29.36
C GLU A 166 12.07 -9.92 28.69
N HIS A 167 10.76 -10.13 28.60
CA HIS A 167 10.19 -11.28 27.91
C HIS A 167 10.60 -11.31 26.42
N ARG A 168 10.55 -10.16 25.72
CA ARG A 168 10.96 -10.06 24.31
C ARG A 168 12.46 -10.24 24.09
N GLU A 169 13.26 -9.81 25.05
CA GLU A 169 14.70 -10.07 25.07
C GLU A 169 14.98 -11.57 25.20
N LYS A 170 14.29 -12.27 26.11
CA LYS A 170 14.36 -13.74 26.26
C LYS A 170 13.93 -14.49 25.00
N LEU A 171 12.97 -13.95 24.24
CA LEU A 171 12.56 -14.48 22.93
C LEU A 171 13.55 -14.19 21.79
N LYS A 172 14.72 -13.59 22.08
CA LYS A 172 15.74 -13.15 21.09
C LYS A 172 15.18 -12.16 20.06
N LYS A 173 14.13 -11.42 20.43
CA LYS A 173 13.46 -10.42 19.58
C LYS A 173 13.36 -9.09 20.35
N PRO A 174 14.51 -8.49 20.72
CA PRO A 174 14.54 -7.28 21.52
C PRO A 174 13.70 -6.20 20.86
N LEU A 175 12.97 -5.45 21.69
CA LEU A 175 12.06 -4.44 21.22
C LEU A 175 12.88 -3.21 20.81
N THR A 176 12.85 -2.86 19.53
CA THR A 176 13.44 -1.61 19.04
C THR A 176 12.60 -0.42 19.51
N GLU A 177 13.19 0.76 19.72
CA GLU A 177 12.50 1.99 20.14
C GLU A 177 11.21 2.27 19.34
N HIS A 178 11.26 2.15 18.02
CA HIS A 178 10.07 2.33 17.17
C HIS A 178 9.00 1.23 17.35
N ALA A 179 9.42 0.01 17.70
CA ALA A 179 8.50 -1.09 17.98
C ALA A 179 7.82 -0.94 19.34
N GLU A 180 8.45 -0.26 20.30
CA GLU A 180 7.81 0.17 21.55
C GLU A 180 6.62 1.08 21.24
N GLU A 181 6.85 2.12 20.43
CA GLU A 181 5.81 3.08 20.02
C GLU A 181 4.64 2.40 19.29
N LEU A 182 4.93 1.48 18.38
CA LEU A 182 3.92 0.72 17.66
C LEU A 182 3.09 -0.17 18.60
N THR A 183 3.73 -0.79 19.58
CA THR A 183 3.06 -1.66 20.55
C THR A 183 2.15 -0.83 21.46
N ILE A 184 2.62 0.33 21.92
CA ILE A 184 1.80 1.28 22.70
C ILE A 184 0.60 1.78 21.88
N ARG A 185 0.80 2.11 20.60
CA ARG A 185 -0.29 2.54 19.69
C ARG A 185 -1.35 1.45 19.54
N ASN A 186 -0.94 0.19 19.40
CA ASN A 186 -1.88 -0.93 19.31
C ASN A 186 -2.66 -1.11 20.61
N LEU A 187 -1.99 -1.05 21.76
CA LEU A 187 -2.64 -1.11 23.08
C LEU A 187 -3.65 0.03 23.27
N LEU A 188 -3.34 1.23 22.80
CA LEU A 188 -4.27 2.37 22.82
C LEU A 188 -5.51 2.08 21.97
N SER A 189 -5.35 1.51 20.78
CA SER A 189 -6.50 1.11 19.94
C SER A 189 -7.36 0.01 20.60
N PHE A 190 -6.75 -0.89 21.38
CA PHE A 190 -7.49 -1.90 22.14
C PHE A 190 -8.21 -1.30 23.35
N LYS A 191 -7.60 -0.30 23.99
CA LYS A 191 -8.23 0.48 25.06
C LYS A 191 -9.45 1.25 24.56
N GLU A 192 -9.38 1.87 23.39
CA GLU A 192 -10.53 2.55 22.75
C GLU A 192 -11.67 1.59 22.42
N LYS A 193 -11.34 0.33 22.09
CA LYS A 193 -12.33 -0.75 21.90
C LYS A 193 -12.90 -1.31 23.22
N GLY A 194 -12.46 -0.80 24.38
CA GLY A 194 -12.93 -1.22 25.70
C GLY A 194 -12.17 -2.40 26.32
N PHE A 195 -11.04 -2.82 25.73
CA PHE A 195 -10.19 -3.86 26.32
C PHE A 195 -9.19 -3.26 27.30
N ASN A 196 -8.93 -3.95 28.41
CA ASN A 196 -7.92 -3.50 29.36
C ASN A 196 -6.51 -3.82 28.83
N PRO A 197 -5.65 -2.81 28.57
CA PRO A 197 -4.33 -3.05 28.01
C PRO A 197 -3.37 -3.78 28.97
N VAL A 198 -3.62 -3.70 30.29
CA VAL A 198 -2.85 -4.42 31.32
C VAL A 198 -3.02 -5.92 31.13
N THR A 199 -4.27 -6.38 31.08
CA THR A 199 -4.59 -7.82 30.93
C THR A 199 -4.08 -8.40 29.62
N LEU A 200 -4.05 -7.57 28.57
CA LEU A 200 -3.54 -7.99 27.26
C LEU A 200 -2.02 -8.19 27.24
N LEU A 201 -1.28 -7.39 28.01
CA LEU A 201 0.17 -7.59 28.17
C LEU A 201 0.49 -8.80 29.04
N GLU A 202 -0.25 -8.98 30.14
CA GLU A 202 -0.14 -10.19 30.98
C GLU A 202 -0.40 -11.45 30.15
N GLU A 203 -1.47 -11.47 29.35
CA GLU A 203 -1.80 -12.60 28.47
C GLU A 203 -0.70 -12.85 27.43
N ALA A 204 -0.12 -11.80 26.84
CA ALA A 204 0.97 -11.93 25.89
C ALA A 204 2.23 -12.54 26.54
N ILE A 205 2.56 -12.15 27.78
CA ILE A 205 3.68 -12.72 28.54
C ILE A 205 3.41 -14.19 28.86
N VAL A 206 2.22 -14.51 29.39
CA VAL A 206 1.84 -15.88 29.76
C VAL A 206 1.85 -16.82 28.54
N LYS A 207 1.40 -16.33 27.39
CA LYS A 207 1.34 -17.13 26.15
C LYS A 207 2.63 -17.11 25.33
N GLY A 208 3.66 -16.39 25.77
CA GLY A 208 4.92 -16.31 25.04
C GLY A 208 4.81 -15.55 23.71
N TRP A 209 3.86 -14.63 23.59
CA TRP A 209 3.60 -13.92 22.33
C TRP A 209 4.53 -12.72 22.15
N PRO A 210 5.07 -12.51 20.94
CA PRO A 210 5.96 -11.38 20.66
C PRO A 210 5.21 -10.04 20.57
N THR A 211 3.88 -10.07 20.37
CA THR A 211 3.02 -8.90 20.26
C THR A 211 1.70 -9.17 20.96
N VAL A 212 1.01 -8.08 21.28
CA VAL A 212 -0.34 -8.12 21.82
C VAL A 212 -1.33 -8.32 20.66
N TYR A 213 -2.30 -9.22 20.87
CA TYR A 213 -3.35 -9.53 19.91
C TYR A 213 -4.73 -9.21 20.49
N GLU A 214 -5.71 -9.01 19.62
CA GLU A 214 -7.10 -8.87 20.04
C GLU A 214 -7.61 -10.19 20.65
N PRO A 215 -8.23 -10.16 21.83
CA PRO A 215 -8.70 -11.37 22.49
C PRO A 215 -9.85 -11.97 21.67
N LYS A 216 -9.70 -13.23 21.22
CA LYS A 216 -10.69 -13.93 20.39
C LYS A 216 -11.99 -14.26 21.13
N ASN A 217 -11.94 -14.28 22.46
CA ASN A 217 -13.10 -14.48 23.32
C ASN A 217 -13.35 -13.17 24.08
N ALA A 218 -14.34 -12.40 23.65
CA ALA A 218 -14.84 -11.24 24.39
C ALA A 218 -15.56 -11.72 25.67
N ILE A 219 -14.80 -12.15 26.67
CA ILE A 219 -15.29 -12.14 28.05
C ILE A 219 -14.86 -10.77 28.57
N ILE A 220 -15.81 -9.86 28.66
CA ILE A 220 -15.64 -8.56 29.30
C ILE A 220 -15.41 -8.86 30.78
N THR A 221 -14.16 -9.09 31.19
CA THR A 221 -13.83 -9.17 32.61
C THR A 221 -13.83 -7.74 33.13
N GLN A 222 -15.03 -7.27 33.49
CA GLN A 222 -15.16 -6.16 34.42
C GLN A 222 -14.29 -6.51 35.63
N THR A 223 -13.23 -5.73 35.81
CA THR A 223 -12.34 -5.88 36.95
C THR A 223 -13.17 -5.54 38.17
N LYS A 224 -13.62 -6.57 38.89
CA LYS A 224 -14.08 -6.45 40.27
C LYS A 224 -12.88 -5.96 41.05
N THR A 225 -12.80 -4.65 41.27
CA THR A 225 -11.92 -4.05 42.26
C THR A 225 -12.37 -4.59 43.62
N GLN A 226 -11.73 -5.67 44.07
CA GLN A 226 -11.69 -5.98 45.50
C GLN A 226 -10.83 -4.91 46.15
N TYR A 227 -11.49 -3.88 46.69
CA TYR A 227 -10.97 -3.17 47.84
C TYR A 227 -11.07 -4.13 49.03
N VAL A 228 -9.91 -4.55 49.51
CA VAL A 228 -9.68 -5.01 50.87
C VAL A 228 -9.11 -3.80 51.58
N ASP A 229 -9.95 -3.12 52.34
CA ASP A 229 -9.67 -2.13 53.40
C ASP A 229 -10.99 -2.07 54.19
N ASP A 230 -11.12 -2.07 55.51
CA ASP A 230 -10.22 -2.30 56.62
C ASP A 230 -11.13 -2.45 57.87
N LEU A 231 -10.53 -2.83 58.99
CA LEU A 231 -11.12 -2.99 60.32
C LEU A 231 -11.98 -1.81 60.82
N GLY A 232 -13.04 -2.15 61.59
CA GLY A 232 -13.51 -1.32 62.71
C GLY A 232 -14.98 -0.86 62.64
N ASN A 233 -15.88 -1.63 63.25
CA ASN A 233 -16.45 -1.34 64.59
C ASN A 233 -17.35 -2.50 65.05
#